data_AF-A0A4U6RAH5-F1
#
_entry.id   AF-A0A4U6RAH5-F1
#
_cell.length_a   1.000
_cell.length_b   1.000
_cell.length_c   1.000
_cell.angle_alpha   90.00
_cell.angle_beta   90.00
_cell.angle_gamma   90.00
#
_symmetry.space_group_name_H-M   'P 1'
#
loop_
_entity.id
_entity.type
_entity.pdbx_description
1 polymer ?
#
loop_
_entity_poly.entity_id
_entity_poly.type
_entity_poly.pdbx_seq_one_letter_code
_entity_poly.pdbx_strand_id
1 'polypeptide(L)' 'MSVTIIRKSIEIPLEVARQSAADMLAYHAEQDDIRRDRIAVDTRYILLEHVPAGTKLRLTEVKELFELSDD' A
#
# COMPACT_ATOMS: atom_id res chain seq x y z
N MET A 1 -11.34 0.04 -30.33
CA MET A 1 -9.98 0.53 -30.09
C MET A 1 -9.55 0.05 -28.71
N SER A 2 -8.70 -0.98 -28.65
CA SER A 2 -8.18 -1.47 -27.37
C SER A 2 -6.94 -0.66 -27.01
N VAL A 3 -7.02 0.16 -25.96
CA VAL A 3 -5.86 0.89 -25.45
C VAL A 3 -4.96 -0.11 -24.72
N THR A 4 -3.80 -0.39 -25.30
CA THR A 4 -2.76 -1.20 -24.66
C THR A 4 -2.09 -0.34 -23.58
N ILE A 5 -2.46 -0.54 -22.32
CA ILE A 5 -1.82 0.11 -21.18
C ILE A 5 -0.53 -0.67 -20.87
N ILE A 6 0.62 -0.14 -21.29
CA ILE A 6 1.92 -0.65 -20.84
C ILE A 6 2.13 -0.15 -19.41
N ARG A 7 1.96 -1.04 -18.42
CA ARG A 7 2.16 -0.71 -17.01
C ARG A 7 3.62 -0.88 -16.64
N LYS A 8 4.19 0.16 -16.01
CA LYS A 8 5.49 0.04 -15.35
C LYS A 8 5.32 -0.82 -14.11
N SER A 9 6.18 -1.82 -13.92
CA SER A 9 6.20 -2.60 -12.68
C SER A 9 6.47 -1.64 -11.51
N ILE A 10 5.67 -1.73 -10.47
CA ILE A 10 5.85 -0.94 -9.25
C ILE A 10 6.71 -1.79 -8.34
N GLU A 11 7.95 -1.38 -8.13
CA GLU A 11 8.86 -2.06 -7.21
C GLU A 11 8.77 -1.37 -5.85
N ILE A 12 7.98 -1.95 -4.95
CA ILE A 12 7.95 -1.55 -3.54
C ILE A 12 8.94 -2.43 -2.79
N PRO A 13 9.89 -1.88 -2.02
CA PRO A 13 10.78 -2.67 -1.18
C PRO A 13 9.98 -3.56 -0.21
N LEU A 14 10.44 -4.79 0.01
CA LEU A 14 9.73 -5.74 0.89
C LEU A 14 9.52 -5.21 2.31
N GLU A 15 10.50 -4.50 2.88
CA GLU A 15 10.36 -3.86 4.19
C GLU A 15 9.23 -2.82 4.22
N VAL A 16 9.07 -2.07 3.14
CA VAL A 16 8.00 -1.07 3.01
C VAL A 16 6.64 -1.73 2.88
N ALA A 17 6.55 -2.83 2.13
CA ALA A 17 5.32 -3.61 2.03
C ALA A 17 4.90 -4.20 3.39
N ARG A 18 5.85 -4.76 4.15
CA ARG A 18 5.63 -5.28 5.51
C ARG A 18 5.18 -4.19 6.48
N GLN A 19 5.84 -3.03 6.46
CA GLN A 19 5.46 -1.89 7.29
C GLN A 19 4.04 -1.41 6.94
N SER A 20 3.72 -1.26 5.65
CA SER A 20 2.37 -0.87 5.22
C SER A 20 1.30 -1.88 5.61
N ALA A 21 1.62 -3.18 5.62
CA ALA A 21 0.72 -4.22 6.11
C ALA A 21 0.49 -4.11 7.63
N ALA A 22 1.55 -3.89 8.40
CA ALA A 22 1.46 -3.68 9.85
C ALA A 22 0.63 -2.43 10.19
N ASP A 23 0.82 -1.34 9.46
CA ASP A 23 0.07 -0.10 9.66
C ASP A 23 -1.41 -0.27 9.29
N MET A 24 -1.72 -1.04 8.24
CA MET A 24 -3.11 -1.40 7.90
C MET A 24 -3.79 -2.21 9.02
N LEU A 25 -3.08 -3.15 9.64
CA LEU A 25 -3.60 -3.89 10.80
C LEU A 25 -3.81 -2.97 12.00
N ALA A 26 -2.85 -2.09 12.29
CA ALA A 26 -2.95 -1.11 13.36
C ALA A 26 -4.13 -0.14 13.16
N TYR A 27 -4.33 0.32 11.91
CA TYR A 27 -5.48 1.16 11.54
C TYR A 27 -6.82 0.46 11.85
N HIS A 28 -6.95 -0.82 11.52
CA HIS A 28 -8.18 -1.57 11.78
C HIS A 28 -8.40 -1.87 13.27
N ALA A 29 -7.33 -2.00 14.05
CA ALA A 29 -7.40 -2.24 15.49
C ALA A 29 -7.62 -0.96 16.32
N GLU A 30 -7.23 0.20 15.79
CA GLU A 30 -7.31 1.48 16.50
C GLU A 30 -8.74 2.04 16.52
N GLN A 31 -9.21 2.41 17.73
CA GLN A 31 -10.57 2.91 17.93
C GLN A 31 -10.62 4.43 17.92
N ASP A 32 -9.54 5.11 18.33
CA ASP A 32 -9.47 6.56 18.33
C ASP A 32 -9.30 7.11 16.90
N ASP A 33 -10.22 7.97 16.47
CA ASP A 33 -10.24 8.49 15.09
C ASP A 33 -9.02 9.35 14.75
N ILE A 34 -8.46 10.09 15.72
CA ILE A 34 -7.27 10.93 15.49
C ILE A 34 -6.04 10.04 15.27
N ARG A 35 -5.90 8.99 16.07
CA ARG A 35 -4.82 8.01 15.93
C ARG A 35 -4.98 7.19 14.66
N ARG A 36 -6.21 6.83 14.26
CA ARG A 36 -6.48 6.19 12.96
C ARG A 36 -6.05 7.08 11.79
N ASP A 37 -6.39 8.36 11.81
CA ASP A 37 -6.01 9.30 10.76
C ASP A 37 -4.49 9.43 10.65
N ARG A 38 -3.79 9.50 11.79
CA ARG A 38 -2.32 9.52 11.82
C ARG A 38 -1.71 8.30 11.15
N ILE A 39 -2.20 7.09 11.45
CA ILE A 39 -1.72 5.85 10.83
C ILE A 39 -1.95 5.88 9.31
N ALA A 40 -3.10 6.37 8.87
CA ALA A 40 -3.41 6.49 7.44
C ALA A 40 -2.49 7.49 6.72
N VAL A 41 -2.16 8.62 7.35
CA VAL A 41 -1.25 9.63 6.79
C VAL A 41 0.18 9.11 6.71
N ASP A 42 0.68 8.48 7.77
CA ASP A 42 2.02 7.87 7.81
C ASP A 42 2.17 6.78 6.73
N THR A 43 1.21 5.85 6.66
CA THR A 43 1.19 4.78 5.63
C THR A 43 1.19 5.37 4.22
N ARG A 44 0.38 6.42 3.98
CA ARG A 44 0.29 7.09 2.68
C ARG A 44 1.61 7.75 2.30
N TYR A 45 2.30 8.38 3.25
CA TYR A 45 3.57 9.05 2.98
C TYR A 45 4.61 8.04 2.48
N ILE A 46 4.75 6.93 3.21
CA ILE A 46 5.67 5.83 2.88
C ILE A 46 5.34 5.23 1.50
N LEU A 47 4.06 4.96 1.22
CA LEU A 47 3.66 4.43 -0.07
C LEU A 47 3.94 5.41 -1.22
N LEU A 48 3.76 6.72 -1.02
CA LEU A 48 4.03 7.71 -2.07
C LEU A 48 5.51 7.88 -2.40
N GLU A 49 6.43 7.52 -1.49
CA GLU A 49 7.87 7.51 -1.79
C GLU A 49 8.24 6.44 -2.82
N HIS A 50 7.47 5.35 -2.88
CA HIS A 50 7.75 4.21 -3.76
C HIS A 50 6.73 4.05 -4.90
N VAL A 51 5.53 4.58 -4.73
CA VAL A 51 4.42 4.47 -5.67
C VAL A 51 4.14 5.85 -6.26
N PRO A 52 4.39 6.07 -7.57
CA PRO A 52 4.16 7.37 -8.17
C PRO A 52 2.70 7.79 -8.03
N ALA A 53 2.47 9.06 -7.72
CA ALA A 53 1.13 9.60 -7.56
C ALA A 53 0.27 9.34 -8.81
N GLY A 54 -0.98 8.90 -8.60
CA GLY A 54 -1.89 8.53 -9.69
C GLY A 54 -1.77 7.08 -10.18
N THR A 55 -0.88 6.29 -9.59
CA THR A 55 -0.81 4.85 -9.82
C THR A 55 -2.11 4.16 -9.38
N LYS A 56 -2.71 3.40 -10.30
CA LYS A 56 -3.90 2.57 -10.02
C LYS A 56 -3.46 1.11 -9.92
N LEU A 57 -3.44 0.57 -8.71
CA LEU A 57 -3.24 -0.85 -8.45
C LEU A 57 -4.53 -1.62 -8.76
N ARG A 58 -4.43 -2.80 -9.39
CA ARG A 58 -5.51 -3.79 -9.42
C ARG A 58 -5.62 -4.45 -8.07
N LEU A 59 -6.82 -4.96 -7.75
CA LEU A 59 -7.06 -5.71 -6.53
C LEU A 59 -6.08 -6.89 -6.36
N THR A 60 -5.69 -7.56 -7.46
CA THR A 60 -4.69 -8.64 -7.43
C THR A 60 -3.29 -8.13 -7.04
N GLU A 61 -2.85 -7.01 -7.60
CA GLU A 61 -1.56 -6.38 -7.28
C GLU A 61 -1.55 -5.91 -5.81
N VAL A 62 -2.69 -5.42 -5.30
CA VAL A 62 -2.86 -5.10 -3.88
C VAL A 62 -2.76 -6.37 -3.03
N LYS A 63 -3.44 -7.45 -3.41
CA LYS A 63 -3.39 -8.71 -2.67
C LYS A 63 -1.99 -9.31 -2.63
N GLU A 64 -1.27 -9.35 -3.74
CA GLU A 64 0.12 -9.83 -3.79
C GLU A 64 1.04 -9.04 -2.85
N LEU A 65 0.82 -7.72 -2.69
CA LEU A 65 1.58 -6.90 -1.73
C LEU A 65 1.34 -7.31 -0.27
N PHE A 66 0.12 -7.74 0.07
CA PHE A 66 -0.26 -8.13 1.44
C PHE A 66 -0.07 -9.63 1.73
N GLU A 67 -0.04 -10.49 0.72
CA GLU A 67 0.20 -11.95 0.85
C GLU A 67 1.69 -12.30 1.00
N LEU A 68 2.61 -11.40 0.62
CA LEU A 68 4.07 -11.63 0.67
C LEU A 68 4.69 -11.51 2.09
N SER A 69 3.87 -11.39 3.14
CA SER A 69 4.31 -11.19 4.53
C SER A 69 4.19 -12.42 5.43
N ASP A 70 3.81 -13.59 4.90
CA ASP A 70 3.65 -14.86 5.66
C ASP A 70 4.91 -15.76 5.60
N ASP A 71 6.11 -15.19 5.76
CA ASP A 71 7.36 -15.94 6.00
C ASP A 71 8.08 -15.42 7.26
#